data_AF-A0A2U9SPH8-F1
#
_entry.id   AF-A0A2U9SPH8-F1
#
_cell.length_a   1.000
_cell.length_b   1.000
_cell.length_c   1.000
_cell.angle_alpha   90.00
_cell.angle_beta   90.00
_cell.angle_gamma   90.00
#
_symmetry.space_group_name_H-M   'P 1'
#
loop_
_entity.id
_entity.type
_entity.pdbx_description
1 polymer ?
#
loop_
_entity_poly.entity_id
_entity_poly.type
_entity_poly.pdbx_seq_one_letter_code
_entity_poly.pdbx_strand_id
1 'polypeptide(L)'
;MKIEIDRAAPARGACVALVAALMGGCASTGQQAAADSGSSYTCNRTQADGQVSAGGGANGCYFVLHDPATKRALPNTRYAFALYTSAAQNTKELEVEGTTDEKGRTAYVRSAAPIDASRMVLVSMIGVGPTARIPVLVRPTDGRRIPFAAYKVTGCNGPYEGVTDEAGHGAMYRCKTPSKIDVSFHQSRP
;
A
#
# COMPACT_ATOMS: atom_id res chain seq x y z
N MET A 1 -66.31 -3.70 -21.82
CA MET A 1 -67.03 -4.99 -21.97
C MET A 1 -66.10 -6.07 -21.44
N LYS A 2 -66.53 -6.77 -20.38
CA LYS A 2 -65.84 -7.95 -19.81
C LYS A 2 -65.74 -9.06 -20.86
N ILE A 3 -64.67 -9.86 -20.82
CA ILE A 3 -64.72 -11.32 -20.64
C ILE A 3 -63.39 -11.77 -20.05
N GLU A 4 -63.51 -12.60 -19.03
CA GLU A 4 -62.49 -13.24 -18.20
C GLU A 4 -62.25 -14.68 -18.66
N ILE A 5 -61.01 -15.15 -18.41
CA ILE A 5 -60.61 -16.49 -17.92
C ILE A 5 -60.88 -17.71 -18.82
N ASP A 6 -59.82 -18.45 -19.17
CA ASP A 6 -59.74 -19.83 -18.66
C ASP A 6 -58.33 -20.41 -18.48
N ARG A 7 -58.23 -21.20 -17.41
CA ARG A 7 -57.04 -21.87 -16.86
C ARG A 7 -56.90 -23.24 -17.51
N ALA A 8 -55.66 -23.67 -17.77
CA ALA A 8 -55.33 -25.10 -17.76
C ALA A 8 -53.92 -25.31 -17.18
N ALA A 9 -53.87 -26.00 -16.04
CA ALA A 9 -52.76 -26.79 -15.55
C ALA A 9 -53.28 -28.25 -15.47
N PRO A 10 -52.50 -29.29 -15.12
CA PRO A 10 -51.04 -29.46 -15.04
C PRO A 10 -50.56 -30.73 -15.78
N ALA A 11 -49.25 -30.94 -15.92
CA ALA A 11 -48.71 -32.31 -16.12
C ALA A 11 -47.38 -32.48 -15.37
N ARG A 12 -47.38 -33.44 -14.45
CA ARG A 12 -46.24 -33.98 -13.71
C ARG A 12 -45.51 -35.01 -14.57
N GLY A 13 -44.18 -35.12 -14.39
CA GLY A 13 -43.36 -36.25 -14.86
C GLY A 13 -41.90 -35.83 -14.97
N ALA A 14 -41.11 -35.91 -13.89
CA ALA A 14 -40.29 -37.06 -13.49
C ALA A 14 -38.91 -37.13 -14.21
N CYS A 15 -37.91 -36.64 -13.47
CA CYS A 15 -36.59 -37.23 -13.20
C CYS A 15 -35.67 -37.79 -14.32
N VAL A 16 -34.48 -37.18 -14.33
CA VAL A 16 -33.13 -37.79 -14.44
C VAL A 16 -32.56 -38.04 -15.86
N ALA A 17 -31.59 -37.19 -16.23
CA ALA A 17 -30.44 -37.51 -17.08
C ALA A 17 -29.19 -36.99 -16.33
N LEU A 18 -28.40 -37.87 -15.71
CA LEU A 18 -27.17 -38.51 -16.21
C LEU A 18 -25.95 -37.58 -16.47
N VAL A 19 -25.06 -37.57 -15.46
CA VAL A 19 -23.58 -37.77 -15.48
C VAL A 19 -22.73 -37.20 -16.63
N ALA A 20 -21.76 -36.35 -16.26
CA ALA A 20 -20.33 -36.41 -16.64
C ALA A 20 -19.55 -35.40 -15.76
N ALA A 21 -18.79 -35.82 -14.75
CA ALA A 21 -17.36 -36.15 -14.81
C ALA A 21 -16.48 -35.01 -15.38
N LEU A 22 -15.63 -34.42 -14.53
CA LEU A 22 -14.22 -34.11 -14.82
C LEU A 22 -13.48 -33.68 -13.55
N MET A 23 -12.30 -34.25 -13.38
CA MET A 23 -11.31 -33.94 -12.35
C MET A 23 -10.67 -32.56 -12.56
N GLY A 24 -10.08 -32.03 -11.49
CA GLY A 24 -9.28 -30.80 -11.46
C GLY A 24 -9.86 -29.84 -10.41
N GLY A 25 -9.24 -29.63 -9.26
CA GLY A 25 -7.92 -29.02 -9.17
C GLY A 25 -8.04 -27.52 -9.51
N CYS A 26 -7.69 -26.67 -8.54
CA CYS A 26 -7.70 -25.20 -8.61
C CYS A 26 -9.07 -24.52 -8.43
N ALA A 27 -9.59 -24.51 -7.20
CA ALA A 27 -10.28 -23.31 -6.73
C ALA A 27 -9.20 -22.24 -6.55
N SER A 28 -9.16 -21.33 -7.52
CA SER A 28 -8.28 -20.18 -7.64
C SER A 28 -7.99 -19.53 -6.29
N THR A 29 -6.77 -19.76 -5.82
CA THR A 29 -6.02 -18.79 -5.04
C THR A 29 -6.27 -17.44 -5.69
N GLY A 30 -6.91 -16.52 -4.96
CA GLY A 30 -6.94 -15.10 -5.28
C GLY A 30 -5.50 -14.58 -5.19
N GLN A 31 -4.75 -14.85 -6.24
CA GLN A 31 -3.43 -14.35 -6.54
C GLN A 31 -3.61 -12.94 -7.11
N GLN A 32 -2.74 -12.04 -6.67
CA GLN A 32 -2.70 -10.58 -6.87
C GLN A 32 -3.58 -9.77 -5.90
N ALA A 33 -3.04 -8.84 -5.10
CA ALA A 33 -1.76 -8.12 -5.22
C ALA A 33 -0.65 -8.68 -4.31
N ALA A 34 0.27 -9.44 -4.88
CA ALA A 34 1.67 -9.25 -4.49
C ALA A 34 2.04 -7.87 -5.02
N ALA A 35 2.64 -7.03 -4.18
CA ALA A 35 3.28 -5.83 -4.68
C ALA A 35 4.21 -6.26 -5.82
N ASP A 36 3.96 -5.73 -7.02
CA ASP A 36 4.68 -6.07 -8.23
C ASP A 36 6.19 -5.95 -7.97
N SER A 37 6.99 -6.77 -8.66
CA SER A 37 8.46 -6.88 -8.50
C SER A 37 9.29 -5.57 -8.60
N GLY A 38 8.65 -4.41 -8.74
CA GLY A 38 9.25 -3.06 -8.68
C GLY A 38 8.76 -2.14 -7.54
N SER A 39 7.85 -2.59 -6.67
CA SER A 39 7.33 -1.78 -5.55
C SER A 39 8.38 -1.53 -4.47
N SER A 40 8.27 -0.41 -3.77
CA SER A 40 9.09 -0.07 -2.59
C SER A 40 8.74 -0.91 -1.35
N TYR A 41 7.76 -1.82 -1.43
CA TYR A 41 7.40 -2.73 -0.35
C TYR A 41 6.81 -4.05 -0.84
N THR A 42 6.81 -5.06 0.03
CA THR A 42 6.08 -6.34 -0.20
C THR A 42 5.21 -6.69 0.98
N CYS A 43 3.93 -6.97 0.72
CA CYS A 43 2.98 -7.38 1.76
C CYS A 43 3.10 -8.87 2.12
N ASN A 44 3.28 -9.16 3.40
CA ASN A 44 3.33 -10.51 3.96
C ASN A 44 2.20 -10.71 4.98
N ARG A 45 1.27 -11.63 4.68
CA ARG A 45 0.02 -11.82 5.44
C ARG A 45 0.17 -12.62 6.73
N THR A 46 1.24 -13.38 6.89
CA THR A 46 1.48 -14.17 8.10
C THR A 46 2.41 -13.38 9.01
N GLN A 47 1.94 -12.98 10.19
CA GLN A 47 2.79 -12.30 11.17
C GLN A 47 4.00 -13.18 11.52
N ALA A 48 5.19 -12.58 11.51
CA ALA A 48 6.39 -13.29 11.92
C ALA A 48 6.53 -13.33 13.44
N ASP A 49 7.20 -14.36 13.95
CA ASP A 49 7.47 -14.49 15.39
C ASP A 49 8.19 -13.25 15.95
N GLY A 50 7.72 -12.77 17.10
CA GLY A 50 8.28 -11.59 17.78
C GLY A 50 7.98 -10.25 17.11
N GLN A 51 7.27 -10.23 15.98
CA GLN A 51 6.90 -9.00 15.28
C GLN A 51 5.80 -8.27 16.04
N VAL A 52 6.03 -7.00 16.37
CA VAL A 52 5.00 -6.14 16.99
C VAL A 52 3.80 -5.96 16.06
N SER A 53 2.59 -5.85 16.62
CA SER A 53 1.36 -5.63 15.85
C SER A 53 0.72 -4.28 16.17
N ALA A 54 0.08 -3.67 15.18
CA ALA A 54 -0.64 -2.41 15.30
C ALA A 54 -1.98 -2.46 14.55
N GLY A 55 -2.98 -1.72 15.05
CA GLY A 55 -4.33 -1.71 14.49
C GLY A 55 -5.18 -2.91 14.91
N GLY A 56 -6.30 -3.11 14.23
CA GLY A 56 -7.28 -4.17 14.52
C GLY A 56 -8.01 -4.63 13.26
N GLY A 57 -8.73 -5.74 13.37
CA GLY A 57 -9.49 -6.32 12.24
C GLY A 57 -8.92 -7.63 11.71
N ALA A 58 -9.62 -8.20 10.73
CA ALA A 58 -9.36 -9.54 10.21
C ALA A 58 -8.25 -9.58 9.15
N ASN A 59 -7.96 -8.44 8.51
CA ASN A 59 -6.93 -8.35 7.48
C ASN A 59 -5.63 -7.88 8.13
N GLY A 60 -4.52 -8.55 7.82
CA GLY A 60 -3.24 -8.15 8.37
C GLY A 60 -2.09 -8.35 7.40
N CYS A 61 -1.08 -7.50 7.55
CA CYS A 61 0.09 -7.51 6.72
C CYS A 61 1.27 -6.87 7.47
N TYR A 62 2.47 -7.43 7.32
CA TYR A 62 3.68 -6.64 7.50
C TYR A 62 4.34 -6.38 6.15
N PHE A 63 5.13 -5.32 6.09
CA PHE A 63 5.83 -4.92 4.89
C PHE A 63 7.33 -5.08 5.07
N VAL A 64 8.02 -5.53 4.03
CA VAL A 64 9.47 -5.29 3.93
C VAL A 64 9.63 -3.93 3.25
N LEU A 65 10.31 -2.99 3.90
CA LEU A 65 10.61 -1.68 3.32
C LEU A 65 11.85 -1.79 2.44
N HIS A 66 11.74 -1.35 1.19
CA HIS A 66 12.85 -1.32 0.25
C HIS A 66 13.26 0.12 -0.10
N ASP A 67 14.54 0.30 -0.37
CA ASP A 67 15.06 1.51 -0.98
C ASP A 67 14.48 1.64 -2.41
N PRO A 68 13.81 2.75 -2.77
CA PRO A 68 13.17 2.88 -4.08
C PRO A 68 14.13 2.81 -5.27
N ALA A 69 15.41 3.16 -5.08
CA ALA A 69 16.42 3.17 -6.14
C ALA A 69 17.08 1.78 -6.33
N THR A 70 17.51 1.18 -5.23
CA THR A 70 18.30 -0.06 -5.24
C THR A 70 17.48 -1.32 -5.04
N LYS A 71 16.21 -1.17 -4.61
CA LYS A 71 15.27 -2.24 -4.24
C LYS A 71 15.77 -3.14 -3.10
N ARG A 72 16.85 -2.76 -2.43
CA ARG A 72 17.38 -3.48 -1.27
C ARG A 72 16.49 -3.21 -0.06
N ALA A 73 16.29 -4.24 0.76
CA ALA A 73 15.60 -4.05 2.04
C ALA A 73 16.36 -3.04 2.90
N LEU A 74 15.62 -2.24 3.66
CA LEU A 74 16.14 -1.19 4.54
C LEU A 74 16.04 -1.66 5.99
N PRO A 75 17.06 -2.35 6.54
CA PRO A 75 17.06 -2.78 7.94
C PRO A 75 17.26 -1.61 8.90
N ASN A 76 16.78 -1.74 10.14
CA ASN A 76 16.98 -0.76 11.22
C ASN A 76 16.65 0.69 10.81
N THR A 77 15.68 0.85 9.91
CA THR A 77 15.34 2.12 9.27
C THR A 77 14.03 2.63 9.83
N ARG A 78 14.02 3.89 10.25
CA ARG A 78 12.78 4.52 10.73
C ARG A 78 11.81 4.69 9.58
N TYR A 79 10.54 4.35 9.81
CA TYR A 79 9.50 4.42 8.80
C TYR A 79 8.21 5.05 9.36
N ALA A 80 7.45 5.65 8.46
CA ALA A 80 6.07 6.08 8.70
C ALA A 80 5.15 5.28 7.78
N PHE A 81 4.08 4.75 8.36
CA PHE A 81 3.03 4.02 7.68
C PHE A 81 1.70 4.71 7.97
N ALA A 82 0.93 4.98 6.92
CA ALA A 82 -0.45 5.39 7.03
C ALA A 82 -1.32 4.47 6.18
N LEU A 83 -2.40 3.96 6.77
CA LEU A 83 -3.48 3.27 6.07
C LEU A 83 -4.71 4.16 6.09
N TYR A 84 -5.37 4.26 4.95
CA TYR A 84 -6.56 5.05 4.75
C TYR A 84 -7.78 4.15 4.55
N THR A 85 -8.96 4.68 4.90
CA THR A 85 -10.23 3.98 4.72
C THR A 85 -10.58 3.76 3.24
N SER A 86 -10.00 4.55 2.33
CA SER A 86 -10.18 4.44 0.88
C SER A 86 -9.00 4.99 0.08
N ALA A 87 -8.95 4.66 -1.21
CA ALA A 87 -7.91 5.11 -2.15
C ALA A 87 -7.88 6.64 -2.34
N ALA A 88 -8.93 7.36 -1.93
CA ALA A 88 -8.95 8.82 -1.93
C ALA A 88 -8.03 9.41 -0.86
N GLN A 89 -7.59 8.61 0.13
CA GLN A 89 -6.65 9.00 1.19
C GLN A 89 -7.09 10.22 2.03
N ASN A 90 -8.41 10.40 2.20
CA ASN A 90 -8.99 11.52 2.95
C ASN A 90 -9.09 11.26 4.46
N THR A 91 -9.26 10.00 4.85
CA THR A 91 -9.47 9.61 6.25
C THR A 91 -8.51 8.49 6.61
N LYS A 92 -7.67 8.74 7.62
CA LYS A 92 -6.73 7.75 8.14
C LYS A 92 -7.49 6.72 8.98
N GLU A 93 -7.25 5.46 8.69
CA GLU A 93 -7.68 4.31 9.49
C GLU A 93 -6.64 3.98 10.57
N LEU A 94 -5.36 4.00 10.19
CA LEU A 94 -4.23 3.65 11.05
C LEU A 94 -3.01 4.49 10.68
N GLU A 95 -2.25 4.90 11.68
CA GLU A 95 -0.93 5.49 11.51
C GLU A 95 0.05 4.78 12.45
N VAL A 96 1.20 4.40 11.89
CA VAL A 96 2.26 3.71 12.64
C VAL A 96 3.58 4.35 12.27
N GLU A 97 4.32 4.76 13.29
CA GLU A 97 5.73 5.08 13.16
C GLU A 97 6.54 4.03 13.89
N GLY A 98 7.64 3.60 13.27
CA GLY A 98 8.47 2.55 13.83
C GLY A 98 9.86 2.53 13.24
N THR A 99 10.57 1.46 13.57
CA THR A 99 11.87 1.12 12.99
C THR A 99 11.74 -0.29 12.43
N THR A 100 12.20 -0.50 11.20
CA THR A 100 12.23 -1.84 10.63
C THR A 100 13.22 -2.72 11.38
N ASP A 101 12.98 -4.03 11.37
CA ASP A 101 13.93 -4.98 11.95
C ASP A 101 15.16 -5.21 11.05
N GLU A 102 16.02 -6.15 11.45
CA GLU A 102 17.24 -6.53 10.71
C GLU A 102 16.98 -7.06 9.29
N LYS A 103 15.74 -7.44 8.97
CA LYS A 103 15.32 -7.90 7.64
C LYS A 103 14.56 -6.80 6.88
N GLY A 104 14.46 -5.60 7.42
CA GLY A 104 13.69 -4.50 6.84
C GLY A 104 12.18 -4.63 7.05
N ARG A 105 11.71 -5.49 7.96
CA ARG A 105 10.28 -5.72 8.19
C ARG A 105 9.70 -4.67 9.12
N THR A 106 8.52 -4.15 8.80
CA THR A 106 7.72 -3.24 9.64
C THR A 106 7.00 -4.00 10.76
N ALA A 107 6.23 -3.29 11.59
CA ALA A 107 5.17 -3.89 12.39
C ALA A 107 4.14 -4.64 11.50
N TYR A 108 3.48 -5.64 12.09
CA TYR A 108 2.33 -6.32 11.50
C TYR A 108 1.07 -5.48 11.71
N VAL A 109 0.64 -4.79 10.66
CA VAL A 109 -0.53 -3.91 10.69
C VAL A 109 -1.81 -4.69 10.42
N ARG A 110 -2.89 -4.29 11.08
CA ARG A 110 -4.21 -4.91 10.95
C ARG A 110 -5.27 -3.88 10.59
N SER A 111 -6.20 -4.29 9.74
CA SER A 111 -7.29 -3.48 9.20
C SER A 111 -8.60 -4.27 9.16
N ALA A 112 -9.71 -3.53 9.24
CA ALA A 112 -11.05 -4.10 9.03
C ALA A 112 -11.26 -4.53 7.57
N ALA A 113 -10.67 -3.82 6.60
CA ALA A 113 -10.78 -4.10 5.17
C ALA A 113 -9.44 -4.62 4.59
N PRO A 114 -9.43 -5.29 3.43
CA PRO A 114 -8.19 -5.75 2.79
C PRO A 114 -7.19 -4.62 2.62
N ILE A 115 -5.91 -4.84 2.92
CA ILE A 115 -4.88 -3.81 2.75
C ILE A 115 -4.39 -3.83 1.31
N ASP A 116 -4.55 -2.72 0.59
CA ASP A 116 -4.08 -2.54 -0.78
C ASP A 116 -3.17 -1.32 -0.92
N ALA A 117 -2.33 -1.34 -1.95
CA ALA A 117 -1.33 -0.31 -2.23
C ALA A 117 -1.93 1.09 -2.44
N SER A 118 -3.15 1.20 -2.95
CA SER A 118 -3.79 2.50 -3.21
C SER A 118 -4.28 3.19 -1.92
N ARG A 119 -4.51 2.40 -0.87
CA ARG A 119 -4.95 2.86 0.45
C ARG A 119 -3.82 3.13 1.43
N MET A 120 -2.56 2.93 1.07
CA MET A 120 -1.46 3.07 2.01
C MET A 120 -0.37 4.03 1.52
N VAL A 121 0.38 4.54 2.50
CA VAL A 121 1.65 5.23 2.30
C VAL A 121 2.63 4.61 3.27
N LEU A 122 3.77 4.12 2.76
CA LEU A 122 4.87 3.59 3.55
C LEU A 122 6.17 4.21 3.06
N VAL A 123 6.80 5.03 3.89
CA VAL A 123 8.02 5.76 3.54
C VAL A 123 9.03 5.69 4.67
N SER A 124 10.33 5.80 4.31
CA SER A 124 11.38 6.03 5.31
C SER A 124 11.21 7.41 5.95
N MET A 125 11.78 7.58 7.14
CA MET A 125 11.80 8.85 7.87
C MET A 125 13.22 9.37 8.04
N ILE A 126 13.38 10.67 7.86
CA ILE A 126 14.63 11.40 8.07
C ILE A 126 14.45 12.38 9.22
N GLY A 127 15.36 12.33 10.18
CA GLY A 127 15.38 13.23 11.32
C GLY A 127 14.35 12.93 12.40
N VAL A 128 14.22 13.87 13.33
CA VAL A 128 13.39 13.74 14.54
C VAL A 128 12.67 15.05 14.84
N GLY A 129 11.52 14.96 15.49
CA GLY A 129 10.77 16.11 15.98
C GLY A 129 9.30 16.09 15.57
N PRO A 130 8.51 17.03 16.11
CA PRO A 130 7.05 17.03 15.97
C PRO A 130 6.55 17.54 14.61
N THR A 131 7.36 18.30 13.89
CA THR A 131 7.00 18.81 12.56
C THR A 131 7.33 17.74 11.52
N ALA A 132 6.32 17.22 10.81
CA ALA A 132 6.49 16.15 9.85
C ALA A 132 5.78 16.43 8.51
N ARG A 133 6.44 16.12 7.38
CA ARG A 133 5.81 16.12 6.05
C ARG A 133 6.36 15.01 5.17
N ILE A 134 5.47 14.35 4.43
CA ILE A 134 5.81 13.45 3.32
C ILE A 134 5.69 14.28 2.04
N PRO A 135 6.79 14.57 1.33
CA PRO A 135 6.72 15.26 0.06
C PRO A 135 6.18 14.32 -1.02
N VAL A 136 5.43 14.90 -1.96
CA VAL A 136 4.97 14.22 -3.17
C VAL A 136 5.49 15.00 -4.37
N LEU A 137 6.23 14.34 -5.25
CA LEU A 137 6.68 14.97 -6.49
C LEU A 137 5.59 14.87 -7.53
N VAL A 138 5.26 16.01 -8.13
CA VAL A 138 4.27 16.13 -9.19
C VAL A 138 4.86 16.90 -10.37
N ARG A 139 4.41 16.57 -11.59
CA ARG A 139 4.77 17.32 -12.79
C ARG A 139 4.05 18.66 -12.77
N PRO A 140 4.76 19.78 -13.00
CA PRO A 140 4.13 21.10 -13.05
C PRO A 140 3.06 21.23 -14.15
N THR A 141 3.20 20.47 -15.24
CA THR A 141 2.33 20.57 -16.43
C THR A 141 0.92 20.02 -16.22
N ASP A 142 0.79 18.93 -15.46
CA ASP A 142 -0.49 18.21 -15.32
C ASP A 142 -0.78 17.71 -13.90
N GLY A 143 0.06 18.05 -12.93
CA GLY A 143 -0.09 17.64 -11.54
C GLY A 143 0.08 16.14 -11.29
N ARG A 144 0.48 15.35 -12.30
CA ARG A 144 0.65 13.91 -12.12
C ARG A 144 1.88 13.61 -11.28
N ARG A 145 1.76 12.61 -10.39
CA ARG A 145 2.85 12.11 -9.55
C ARG A 145 4.01 11.61 -10.41
N ILE A 146 5.24 11.83 -9.96
CA ILE A 146 6.46 11.39 -10.65
C ILE A 146 7.08 10.22 -9.87
N PRO A 147 6.90 8.97 -10.33
CA PRO A 147 7.52 7.82 -9.69
C PRO A 147 9.02 7.78 -9.96
N PHE A 148 9.80 7.24 -9.03
CA PHE A 148 11.24 6.97 -9.17
C PHE A 148 12.10 8.18 -9.61
N ALA A 149 11.70 9.39 -9.22
CA ALA A 149 12.46 10.62 -9.48
C ALA A 149 13.52 10.83 -8.41
N ALA A 150 14.77 11.03 -8.84
CA ALA A 150 15.86 11.41 -7.96
C ALA A 150 15.71 12.86 -7.51
N TYR A 151 15.85 13.09 -6.21
CA TYR A 151 15.73 14.40 -5.60
C TYR A 151 16.78 14.61 -4.52
N LYS A 152 17.06 15.87 -4.25
CA LYS A 152 17.84 16.32 -3.11
C LYS A 152 17.04 17.31 -2.30
N VAL A 153 16.98 17.08 -0.99
CA VAL A 153 16.36 17.97 -0.02
C VAL A 153 17.43 18.46 0.93
N THR A 154 17.47 19.76 1.19
CA THR A 154 18.28 20.35 2.26
C THR A 154 17.33 20.98 3.27
N GLY A 155 17.38 20.51 4.50
CA GLY A 155 16.49 20.99 5.56
C GLY A 155 17.13 20.95 6.93
N CYS A 156 16.29 20.88 7.97
CA CYS A 156 16.70 20.91 9.37
C CYS A 156 17.67 19.78 9.80
N ASN A 157 17.79 18.72 9.01
CA ASN A 157 18.68 17.58 9.26
C ASN A 157 19.90 17.55 8.32
N GLY A 158 20.14 18.63 7.56
CA GLY A 158 21.16 18.68 6.51
C GLY A 158 20.64 18.22 5.15
N PRO A 159 21.56 18.01 4.18
CA PRO A 159 21.22 17.50 2.86
C PRO A 159 20.90 16.00 2.90
N TYR A 160 19.88 15.60 2.15
CA TYR A 160 19.49 14.23 1.89
C TYR A 160 19.20 14.05 0.41
N GLU A 161 19.67 12.95 -0.15
CA GLU A 161 19.41 12.56 -1.53
C GLU A 161 18.60 11.26 -1.53
N GLY A 162 17.60 11.17 -2.40
CA GLY A 162 16.72 10.01 -2.46
C GLY A 162 15.99 9.89 -3.78
N VAL A 163 15.17 8.86 -3.88
CA VAL A 163 14.34 8.55 -5.04
C VAL A 163 12.90 8.37 -4.57
N THR A 164 11.92 8.91 -5.30
CA THR A 164 10.52 8.72 -4.95
C THR A 164 10.05 7.27 -5.16
N ASP A 165 9.05 6.84 -4.39
CA ASP A 165 8.40 5.56 -4.58
C ASP A 165 7.56 5.51 -5.88
N GLU A 166 6.92 4.37 -6.13
CA GLU A 166 6.02 4.16 -7.27
C GLU A 166 4.80 5.09 -7.30
N ALA A 167 4.45 5.72 -6.17
CA ALA A 167 3.34 6.66 -6.03
C ALA A 167 3.83 8.12 -5.94
N GLY A 168 5.13 8.36 -6.17
CA GLY A 168 5.74 9.69 -6.18
C GLY A 168 6.02 10.28 -4.79
N HIS A 169 5.91 9.51 -3.71
CA HIS A 169 6.25 9.98 -2.36
C HIS A 169 7.77 9.92 -2.15
N GLY A 170 8.31 10.95 -1.49
CA GLY A 170 9.65 10.88 -0.91
C GLY A 170 9.61 10.44 0.55
N ALA A 171 10.79 10.33 1.15
CA ALA A 171 10.94 10.10 2.58
C ALA A 171 10.23 11.20 3.41
N MET A 172 9.65 10.82 4.55
CA MET A 172 9.09 11.79 5.48
C MET A 172 10.22 12.56 6.16
N TYR A 173 10.12 13.89 6.17
CA TYR A 173 11.04 14.77 6.89
C TYR A 173 10.45 15.14 8.24
N ARG A 174 11.21 14.89 9.31
CA ARG A 174 10.89 15.33 10.67
C ARG A 174 11.89 16.38 11.15
N CYS A 175 11.37 17.48 11.68
CA CYS A 175 12.14 18.58 12.24
C CYS A 175 11.71 18.88 13.68
N LYS A 176 12.69 19.23 14.53
CA LYS A 176 12.45 19.68 15.91
C LYS A 176 11.68 21.01 15.96
N THR A 177 11.93 21.89 15.00
CA THR A 177 11.30 23.19 14.86
C THR A 177 10.88 23.42 13.40
N PRO A 178 9.87 24.28 13.14
CA PRO A 178 9.54 24.70 11.78
C PRO A 178 10.78 25.22 11.05
N SER A 179 11.04 24.68 9.87
CA SER A 179 12.26 24.95 9.10
C SER A 179 11.92 25.12 7.62
N LYS A 180 12.68 25.97 6.93
CA LYS A 180 12.67 26.02 5.48
C LYS A 180 13.30 24.73 4.94
N ILE A 181 12.73 24.22 3.86
CA ILE A 181 13.20 23.03 3.17
C ILE A 181 13.44 23.43 1.72
N ASP A 182 14.68 23.33 1.28
CA ASP A 182 15.07 23.53 -0.11
C ASP A 182 15.04 22.19 -0.83
N VAL A 183 14.40 22.14 -2.00
CA VAL A 183 14.27 20.91 -2.79
C VAL A 183 14.81 21.16 -4.19
N SER A 184 15.65 20.25 -4.65
CA SER A 184 16.16 20.23 -6.02
C SER A 184 15.92 18.86 -6.63
N PHE A 185 15.63 18.86 -7.93
CA PHE A 185 15.34 17.65 -8.69
C PHE A 185 16.46 17.42 -9.67
N HIS A 186 16.95 16.19 -9.73
CA HIS A 186 17.92 15.83 -10.75
C HIS A 186 17.15 15.57 -12.04
N GLN A 187 17.57 16.21 -13.14
CA GLN A 187 17.05 15.88 -14.45
C GLN A 187 17.40 14.42 -14.75
N SER A 188 16.39 13.55 -14.80
CA SER A 188 16.54 12.23 -15.42
C SER A 188 16.96 12.49 -16.87
N ARG A 189 18.15 12.01 -17.27
CA ARG A 189 18.63 12.21 -18.65
C ARG A 189 17.60 11.66 -19.66
N PRO A 190 17.46 12.29 -20.83
CA PRO A 190 16.54 11.86 -21.89
C PRO A 190 16.77 10.41 -22.34
#